data_AF-A0A0F7S0J9-F1
#
_entry.id   AF-A0A0F7S0J9-F1
#
_cell.length_a   1.000
_cell.length_b   1.000
_cell.length_c   1.000
_cell.angle_alpha   90.00
_cell.angle_beta   90.00
_cell.angle_gamma   90.00
#
_symmetry.space_group_name_H-M   'P 1'
#
loop_
_entity.id
_entity.type
_entity.pdbx_description
1 polymer ?
#
loop_
_entity_poly.entity_id
_entity_poly.type
_entity_poly.pdbx_seq_one_letter_code
_entity_poly.pdbx_strand_id
1 'polypeptide(L)'
;MSPAKVTTNGHSQNGHAEPVKVFELVLEQDGSPNEQRSYVRLPAPVKPYVLRFSIEAGSTASSDAYLWTNYSNKRDTFERTLFEKTPFASSASSANRVDLLIKSAGVFEFYVEYTTDQDDQPDADLFEAKEHASAHKRGKSGYFNVDPILQVAVRKPILSENGKTLSAKEGGGAVTDKNDFLALDGIVLQTLISKWAGPLSEWRVHLESARDAGYNMIHFPPLNVRGASNSPYSIGDQRDFSHDLYPKQLQGDSQKAERVKQLKTILQDMKIKHGILSMSDVVWNHTAHNSEWLNDHPDAAYSPANSPHLQPADELEKALFELNNRLDDFGIPDELKSDADVAKLIDAVKQHAIGPLNLWQYY
;
A
#
# COMPACT_ATOMS: atom_id res chain seq x y z
N MET A 1 5.14 10.21 -44.64
CA MET A 1 5.15 9.14 -43.63
C MET A 1 3.92 9.32 -42.76
N SER A 2 2.88 8.54 -43.05
CA SER A 2 1.57 8.62 -42.38
C SER A 2 1.55 7.72 -41.13
N PRO A 3 0.85 8.11 -40.05
CA PRO A 3 0.67 7.27 -38.87
C PRO A 3 -0.33 6.14 -39.16
N ALA A 4 -0.03 4.97 -38.62
CA ALA A 4 -0.78 3.74 -38.83
C ALA A 4 -2.21 3.82 -38.27
N LYS A 5 -3.18 3.47 -39.11
CA LYS A 5 -4.57 3.20 -38.71
C LYS A 5 -4.63 1.87 -37.95
N VAL A 6 -5.17 1.91 -36.74
CA VAL A 6 -5.65 0.72 -36.02
C VAL A 6 -6.93 0.26 -36.70
N THR A 7 -6.90 -0.92 -37.32
CA THR A 7 -8.06 -1.55 -37.97
C THR A 7 -8.89 -2.35 -36.97
N THR A 8 -10.21 -2.19 -37.08
CA THR A 8 -11.24 -2.92 -36.37
C THR A 8 -11.47 -4.31 -36.97
N ASN A 9 -11.89 -5.25 -36.10
CA ASN A 9 -12.02 -6.69 -36.37
C ASN A 9 -13.01 -7.05 -37.50
N GLY A 10 -12.49 -7.68 -38.54
CA GLY A 10 -13.25 -8.51 -39.49
C GLY A 10 -13.29 -9.97 -39.02
N HIS A 11 -14.46 -10.59 -39.16
CA HIS A 11 -14.75 -11.96 -38.75
C HIS A 11 -13.89 -13.00 -39.49
N SER A 12 -13.27 -13.92 -38.74
CA SER A 12 -12.93 -15.26 -39.23
C SER A 12 -13.34 -16.30 -38.20
N GLN A 13 -14.25 -17.18 -38.60
CA GLN A 13 -14.51 -18.44 -37.88
C GLN A 13 -13.38 -19.40 -38.23
N ASN A 14 -12.46 -19.56 -37.28
CA ASN A 14 -11.66 -20.76 -37.03
C ASN A 14 -11.26 -20.66 -35.56
N GLY A 15 -11.68 -21.61 -34.74
CA GLY A 15 -11.42 -21.63 -33.29
C GLY A 15 -9.94 -21.87 -32.99
N HIS A 16 -9.09 -20.87 -33.24
CA HIS A 16 -7.75 -20.83 -32.69
C HIS A 16 -7.88 -20.41 -31.22
N ALA A 17 -7.57 -21.34 -30.31
CA ALA A 17 -7.41 -20.99 -28.90
C ALA A 17 -6.38 -19.85 -28.81
N GLU A 18 -6.74 -18.76 -28.13
CA GLU A 18 -5.80 -17.67 -27.90
C GLU A 18 -4.56 -18.23 -27.17
N PRO A 19 -3.34 -17.89 -27.62
CA PRO A 19 -2.13 -18.40 -27.00
C PRO A 19 -2.02 -17.92 -25.55
N VAL A 20 -1.67 -18.85 -24.64
CA VAL A 20 -1.47 -18.53 -23.21
C VAL A 20 -0.25 -17.63 -23.08
N LYS A 21 -0.42 -16.49 -22.40
CA LYS A 21 0.70 -15.60 -22.07
C LYS A 21 1.56 -16.24 -20.99
N VAL A 22 2.88 -16.28 -21.21
CA VAL A 22 3.86 -16.82 -20.27
C VAL A 22 4.92 -15.76 -20.02
N PHE A 23 5.17 -15.43 -18.74
CA PHE A 23 6.31 -14.65 -18.29
C PHE A 23 7.34 -15.60 -17.73
N GLU A 24 8.58 -15.55 -18.22
CA GLU A 24 9.65 -16.40 -17.75
C GLU A 24 10.61 -15.62 -16.85
N LEU A 25 10.85 -16.15 -15.65
CA LEU A 25 11.87 -15.73 -14.72
C LEU A 25 12.97 -16.79 -14.70
N VAL A 26 14.05 -16.49 -15.41
CA VAL A 26 15.28 -17.28 -15.37
C VAL A 26 16.00 -17.01 -14.05
N LEU A 27 16.30 -18.09 -13.32
CA LEU A 27 17.02 -18.09 -12.04
C LEU A 27 18.52 -18.32 -12.27
N GLU A 28 19.32 -17.89 -11.30
CA GLU A 28 20.77 -18.07 -11.28
C GLU A 28 21.16 -19.53 -10.98
N GLN A 29 22.46 -19.80 -11.05
CA GLN A 29 23.03 -21.14 -10.86
C GLN A 29 22.67 -21.78 -9.51
N ASP A 30 22.42 -20.97 -8.47
CA ASP A 30 22.05 -21.36 -7.11
C ASP A 30 20.53 -21.31 -6.87
N GLY A 31 19.71 -21.15 -7.91
CA GLY A 31 18.25 -21.04 -7.82
C GLY A 31 17.76 -19.70 -7.26
N SER A 32 18.67 -18.77 -6.93
CA SER A 32 18.31 -17.41 -6.55
C SER A 32 17.81 -16.62 -7.76
N PRO A 33 16.93 -15.63 -7.59
CA PRO A 33 16.73 -14.63 -8.62
C PRO A 33 18.00 -13.80 -8.81
N ASN A 34 18.24 -13.34 -10.04
CA ASN A 34 19.22 -12.30 -10.32
C ASN A 34 18.95 -11.06 -9.44
N GLU A 35 19.98 -10.32 -9.01
CA GLU A 35 19.79 -9.11 -8.18
C GLU A 35 18.79 -8.11 -8.79
N GLN A 36 18.83 -7.92 -10.11
CA GLN A 36 17.90 -7.03 -10.84
C GLN A 36 16.47 -7.59 -10.94
N ARG A 37 16.29 -8.88 -10.67
CA ARG A 37 15.01 -9.60 -10.72
C ARG A 37 14.61 -10.20 -9.37
N SER A 38 15.25 -9.74 -8.29
CA SER A 38 14.89 -10.08 -6.90
C SER A 38 13.48 -9.59 -6.54
N TYR A 39 12.99 -8.58 -7.26
CA TYR A 39 11.61 -8.12 -7.23
C TYR A 39 11.08 -7.98 -8.67
N VAL A 40 9.98 -8.68 -8.98
CA VAL A 40 9.34 -8.65 -10.31
C VAL A 40 7.93 -8.10 -10.19
N ARG A 41 7.55 -7.16 -11.06
CA ARG A 41 6.16 -6.67 -11.17
C ARG A 41 5.49 -7.28 -12.39
N LEU A 42 4.36 -7.93 -12.18
CA LEU A 42 3.55 -8.61 -13.18
C LEU A 42 2.22 -7.88 -13.39
N PRO A 43 1.69 -7.88 -14.62
CA PRO A 43 0.46 -7.16 -14.93
C PRO A 43 -0.75 -7.80 -14.25
N ALA A 44 -1.85 -7.05 -14.17
CA ALA A 44 -3.09 -7.55 -13.61
C ALA A 44 -3.60 -8.78 -14.38
N PRO A 45 -4.03 -9.86 -13.70
CA PRO A 45 -4.44 -11.11 -14.34
C PRO A 45 -5.88 -11.02 -14.88
N VAL A 46 -6.17 -9.99 -15.69
CA VAL A 46 -7.46 -9.80 -16.38
C VAL A 46 -7.83 -11.06 -17.17
N LYS A 47 -6.83 -11.66 -17.81
CA LYS A 47 -6.85 -13.04 -18.27
C LYS A 47 -5.74 -13.79 -17.52
N PRO A 48 -6.00 -14.97 -16.93
CA PRO A 48 -4.95 -15.77 -16.30
C PRO A 48 -3.77 -16.03 -17.24
N TYR A 49 -2.57 -15.99 -16.70
CA TYR A 49 -1.32 -16.23 -17.43
C TYR A 49 -0.36 -17.05 -16.57
N VAL A 50 0.74 -17.53 -17.16
CA VAL A 50 1.72 -18.35 -16.44
C VAL A 50 2.94 -17.51 -16.07
N LEU A 51 3.38 -17.61 -14.81
CA LEU A 51 4.73 -17.26 -14.39
C LEU A 51 5.57 -18.54 -14.36
N ARG A 52 6.54 -18.63 -15.25
CA ARG A 52 7.46 -19.77 -15.36
C ARG A 52 8.76 -19.42 -14.68
N PHE A 53 9.19 -20.26 -13.75
CA PHE A 53 10.55 -20.22 -13.22
C PHE A 53 11.39 -21.23 -14.00
N SER A 54 12.57 -20.82 -14.44
CA SER A 54 13.48 -21.70 -15.16
C SER A 54 14.87 -21.70 -14.55
N ILE A 55 15.44 -22.89 -14.44
CA ILE A 55 16.78 -23.15 -13.96
C ILE A 55 17.55 -23.80 -15.12
N GLU A 56 18.70 -23.24 -15.48
CA GLU A 56 19.52 -23.76 -16.57
C GLU A 56 19.97 -25.20 -16.30
N ALA A 57 19.99 -26.04 -17.33
CA ALA A 57 20.43 -27.43 -17.20
C ALA A 57 21.91 -27.47 -16.80
N GLY A 58 22.26 -28.34 -15.85
CA GLY A 58 23.63 -28.44 -15.32
C GLY A 58 24.00 -27.39 -14.28
N SER A 59 23.06 -26.55 -13.86
CA SER A 59 23.27 -25.63 -12.74
C SER A 59 23.30 -26.34 -11.39
N THR A 60 23.89 -25.69 -10.37
CA THR A 60 23.95 -26.27 -9.01
C THR A 60 22.57 -26.57 -8.45
N ALA A 61 21.59 -25.71 -8.78
CA ALA A 61 20.19 -25.88 -8.40
C ALA A 61 19.36 -26.75 -9.36
N SER A 62 19.97 -27.51 -10.26
CA SER A 62 19.22 -28.39 -11.18
C SER A 62 18.86 -29.75 -10.60
N SER A 63 19.52 -30.18 -9.51
CA SER A 63 19.31 -31.47 -8.86
C SER A 63 18.22 -31.40 -7.78
N ASP A 64 17.14 -32.18 -7.97
CA ASP A 64 16.00 -32.30 -7.03
C ASP A 64 15.49 -30.94 -6.51
N ALA A 65 15.24 -30.02 -7.46
CA ALA A 65 14.87 -28.64 -7.16
C ALA A 65 13.37 -28.48 -6.92
N TYR A 66 13.03 -27.67 -5.92
CA TYR A 66 11.66 -27.32 -5.57
C TYR A 66 11.49 -25.82 -5.43
N LEU A 67 10.44 -25.30 -6.05
CA LEU A 67 9.97 -23.94 -5.82
C LEU A 67 9.10 -23.92 -4.59
N TRP A 68 9.43 -23.05 -3.65
CA TRP A 68 8.58 -22.68 -2.53
C TRP A 68 8.02 -21.29 -2.77
N THR A 69 6.71 -21.13 -2.66
CA THR A 69 6.08 -19.81 -2.73
C THR A 69 4.88 -19.70 -1.80
N ASN A 70 4.65 -18.52 -1.23
CA ASN A 70 3.42 -18.25 -0.47
C ASN A 70 2.22 -17.91 -1.39
N TYR A 71 2.40 -17.90 -2.71
CA TYR A 71 1.32 -17.86 -3.69
C TYR A 71 0.57 -19.20 -3.75
N SER A 72 -0.77 -19.15 -3.85
CA SER A 72 -1.59 -20.34 -4.02
C SER A 72 -2.85 -20.08 -4.82
N ASN A 73 -3.22 -21.06 -5.65
CA ASN A 73 -4.55 -21.16 -6.27
C ASN A 73 -5.48 -22.16 -5.55
N LYS A 74 -4.95 -22.87 -4.55
CA LYS A 74 -5.67 -23.94 -3.84
C LYS A 74 -6.31 -23.42 -2.55
N ARG A 75 -5.83 -22.29 -2.04
CA ARG A 75 -6.29 -21.65 -0.81
C ARG A 75 -7.25 -20.51 -1.13
N ASP A 76 -8.29 -20.39 -0.31
CA ASP A 76 -9.24 -19.27 -0.38
C ASP A 76 -8.69 -17.99 0.26
N THR A 77 -7.80 -18.14 1.25
CA THR A 77 -7.19 -17.03 1.99
C THR A 77 -5.67 -17.05 1.88
N PHE A 78 -5.07 -15.88 1.67
CA PHE A 78 -3.63 -15.71 1.64
C PHE A 78 -3.04 -15.65 3.05
N GLU A 79 -1.97 -16.42 3.28
CA GLU A 79 -1.18 -16.41 4.51
C GLU A 79 0.30 -16.17 4.17
N ARG A 80 0.88 -15.10 4.72
CA ARG A 80 2.23 -14.63 4.35
C ARG A 80 3.34 -15.65 4.66
N THR A 81 3.18 -16.41 5.74
CA THR A 81 4.17 -17.35 6.27
C THR A 81 4.02 -18.77 5.75
N LEU A 82 2.93 -19.08 5.02
CA LEU A 82 2.64 -20.43 4.55
C LEU A 82 3.03 -20.60 3.08
N PHE A 83 4.06 -21.42 2.84
CA PHE A 83 4.63 -21.70 1.53
C PHE A 83 4.19 -23.06 0.98
N GLU A 84 3.93 -23.12 -0.32
CA GLU A 84 3.64 -24.34 -1.07
C GLU A 84 4.86 -24.78 -1.87
N LYS A 85 5.16 -26.08 -1.80
CA LYS A 85 6.26 -26.73 -2.50
C LYS A 85 5.78 -27.27 -3.85
N THR A 86 6.48 -26.92 -4.92
CA THR A 86 6.23 -27.46 -6.28
C THR A 86 7.55 -27.93 -6.91
N PRO A 87 7.66 -29.19 -7.35
CA PRO A 87 8.88 -29.69 -7.98
C PRO A 87 9.11 -29.03 -9.34
N PHE A 88 10.37 -28.79 -9.69
CA PHE A 88 10.74 -28.47 -11.06
C PHE A 88 10.68 -29.74 -11.92
N ALA A 89 10.17 -29.62 -13.15
CA ALA A 89 10.25 -30.70 -14.12
C ALA A 89 11.72 -30.88 -14.55
N SER A 90 12.36 -31.94 -14.07
CA SER A 90 13.77 -32.24 -14.35
C SER A 90 13.95 -32.78 -15.78
N SER A 91 14.91 -32.23 -16.52
CA SER A 91 15.31 -32.73 -17.83
C SER A 91 16.83 -32.72 -17.97
N ALA A 92 17.40 -33.82 -18.50
CA ALA A 92 18.84 -33.93 -18.73
C ALA A 92 19.33 -33.07 -19.92
N SER A 93 18.41 -32.61 -20.78
CA SER A 93 18.75 -31.94 -22.04
C SER A 93 18.08 -30.57 -22.23
N SER A 94 17.34 -30.09 -21.23
CA SER A 94 16.66 -28.79 -21.30
C SER A 94 16.52 -28.16 -19.92
N ALA A 95 16.37 -26.84 -19.85
CA ALA A 95 16.16 -26.13 -18.60
C ALA A 95 15.01 -26.73 -17.77
N ASN A 96 15.24 -26.86 -16.47
CA ASN A 96 14.24 -27.29 -15.51
C ASN A 96 13.21 -26.18 -15.35
N ARG A 97 11.93 -26.51 -15.41
CA ARG A 97 10.85 -25.52 -15.41
C ARG A 97 9.76 -25.86 -14.40
N VAL A 98 9.19 -24.83 -13.80
CA VAL A 98 7.97 -24.92 -13.00
C VAL A 98 7.06 -23.74 -13.35
N ASP A 99 5.78 -24.04 -13.51
CA ASP A 99 4.79 -23.09 -13.98
C ASP A 99 3.78 -22.78 -12.88
N LEU A 100 3.63 -21.50 -12.55
CA LEU A 100 2.58 -20.99 -11.68
C LEU A 100 1.51 -20.28 -12.52
N LEU A 101 0.27 -20.74 -12.42
CA LEU A 101 -0.86 -20.06 -13.06
C LEU A 101 -1.27 -18.85 -12.21
N ILE A 102 -1.07 -17.63 -12.70
CA ILE A 102 -1.40 -16.40 -11.98
C ILE A 102 -2.86 -16.01 -12.25
N LYS A 103 -3.68 -16.01 -11.20
CA LYS A 103 -5.11 -15.65 -11.23
C LYS A 103 -5.50 -14.52 -10.29
N SER A 104 -4.65 -14.20 -9.33
CA SER A 104 -4.95 -13.27 -8.24
C SER A 104 -3.84 -12.23 -8.11
N ALA A 105 -4.26 -11.00 -7.80
CA ALA A 105 -3.36 -9.91 -7.48
C ALA A 105 -2.81 -10.04 -6.06
N GLY A 106 -1.64 -9.47 -5.80
CA GLY A 106 -1.01 -9.50 -4.48
C GLY A 106 0.51 -9.47 -4.54
N VAL A 107 1.12 -9.48 -3.37
CA VAL A 107 2.59 -9.49 -3.21
C VAL A 107 3.00 -10.82 -2.62
N PHE A 108 3.82 -11.55 -3.34
CA PHE A 108 4.21 -12.92 -3.03
C PHE A 108 5.73 -13.06 -2.93
N GLU A 109 6.15 -14.02 -2.12
CA GLU A 109 7.54 -14.42 -1.95
C GLU A 109 7.73 -15.81 -2.55
N PHE A 110 8.93 -16.05 -3.09
CA PHE A 110 9.37 -17.38 -3.48
C PHE A 110 10.85 -17.59 -3.15
N TYR A 111 11.25 -18.85 -3.05
CA TYR A 111 12.66 -19.28 -3.02
C TYR A 111 12.76 -20.68 -3.61
N VAL A 112 13.98 -21.10 -3.95
CA VAL A 112 14.26 -22.46 -4.43
C VAL A 112 15.06 -23.22 -3.39
N GLU A 113 14.66 -24.46 -3.15
CA GLU A 113 15.47 -25.45 -2.43
C GLU A 113 15.90 -26.54 -3.40
N TYR A 114 17.13 -27.00 -3.27
CA TYR A 114 17.70 -28.03 -4.13
C TYR A 114 18.71 -28.87 -3.36
N THR A 115 19.05 -30.01 -3.93
CA THR A 115 20.02 -30.95 -3.36
C THR A 115 21.38 -30.74 -4.01
N THR A 116 22.43 -30.66 -3.19
CA THR A 116 23.81 -30.50 -3.64
C THR A 116 24.71 -31.52 -2.95
N ASP A 117 25.72 -32.00 -3.66
CA ASP A 117 26.79 -32.80 -3.08
C ASP A 117 27.74 -31.84 -2.35
N GLN A 118 28.03 -32.08 -1.07
CA GLN A 118 28.98 -31.25 -0.32
C GLN A 118 30.42 -31.51 -0.80
N ASP A 119 31.01 -30.56 -1.54
CA ASP A 119 32.26 -29.85 -1.19
C ASP A 119 32.69 -28.90 -2.33
N ASP A 120 32.27 -27.62 -2.29
CA ASP A 120 32.98 -26.52 -2.95
C ASP A 120 34.21 -26.10 -2.09
N GLN A 121 34.97 -27.06 -1.55
CA GLN A 121 36.31 -26.79 -1.04
C GLN A 121 37.30 -26.96 -2.20
N PRO A 122 38.14 -25.95 -2.50
CA PRO A 122 39.07 -26.00 -3.64
C PRO A 122 40.21 -27.04 -3.51
N ASP A 123 40.24 -27.87 -2.46
CA ASP A 123 41.34 -28.80 -2.13
C ASP A 123 40.87 -30.23 -1.72
N ALA A 124 39.75 -30.72 -2.25
CA ALA A 124 39.35 -32.12 -2.04
C ALA A 124 40.03 -33.07 -3.06
N ASP A 125 40.74 -34.07 -2.54
CA ASP A 125 41.50 -35.07 -3.30
C ASP A 125 40.55 -35.97 -4.13
N LEU A 126 40.70 -35.97 -5.46
CA LEU A 126 39.81 -36.59 -6.46
C LEU A 126 39.67 -38.13 -6.36
N PHE A 127 40.37 -38.77 -5.41
CA PHE A 127 40.48 -40.22 -5.30
C PHE A 127 39.93 -40.82 -3.99
N GLU A 128 39.42 -40.01 -3.04
CA GLU A 128 38.70 -40.51 -1.87
C GLU A 128 37.18 -40.46 -2.09
N ALA A 129 36.59 -41.56 -2.59
CA ALA A 129 35.15 -41.75 -2.60
C ALA A 129 34.64 -41.98 -1.16
N LYS A 130 34.40 -40.91 -0.41
CA LYS A 130 33.54 -40.96 0.78
C LYS A 130 32.10 -40.88 0.30
N GLU A 131 31.19 -41.67 0.88
CA GLU A 131 29.75 -41.53 0.63
C GLU A 131 29.34 -40.08 0.96
N HIS A 132 29.18 -39.26 -0.08
CA HIS A 132 28.82 -37.85 0.07
C HIS A 132 27.38 -37.76 0.57
N ALA A 133 27.20 -37.19 1.75
CA ALA A 133 25.86 -36.91 2.26
C ALA A 133 25.26 -35.74 1.45
N SER A 134 24.14 -36.01 0.77
CA SER A 134 23.39 -34.99 0.05
C SER A 134 22.92 -33.89 1.02
N ALA A 135 23.28 -32.63 0.78
CA ALA A 135 22.83 -31.50 1.58
C ALA A 135 21.74 -30.71 0.84
N HIS A 136 20.72 -30.27 1.56
CA HIS A 136 19.72 -29.34 1.02
C HIS A 136 20.20 -27.91 1.19
N LYS A 137 20.21 -27.15 0.10
CA LYS A 137 20.57 -25.73 0.09
C LYS A 137 19.36 -24.91 -0.36
N ARG A 138 19.22 -23.73 0.25
CA ARG A 138 18.19 -22.75 -0.08
C ARG A 138 18.83 -21.55 -0.78
N GLY A 139 18.33 -21.22 -1.97
CA GLY A 139 18.66 -19.98 -2.67
C GLY A 139 18.06 -18.75 -1.97
N LYS A 140 18.51 -17.56 -2.36
CA LYS A 140 17.95 -16.30 -1.84
C LYS A 140 16.49 -16.17 -2.22
N SER A 141 15.69 -15.57 -1.34
CA SER A 141 14.29 -15.26 -1.64
C SER A 141 14.18 -14.20 -2.74
N GLY A 142 13.18 -14.37 -3.61
CA GLY A 142 12.69 -13.36 -4.51
C GLY A 142 11.23 -13.01 -4.23
N TYR A 143 10.78 -11.92 -4.81
CA TYR A 143 9.43 -11.42 -4.66
C TYR A 143 8.82 -11.14 -6.02
N PHE A 144 7.51 -11.39 -6.14
CA PHE A 144 6.75 -10.90 -7.28
C PHE A 144 5.46 -10.23 -6.82
N ASN A 145 5.17 -9.08 -7.42
CA ASN A 145 3.93 -8.35 -7.24
C ASN A 145 3.06 -8.54 -8.48
N VAL A 146 1.79 -8.83 -8.28
CA VAL A 146 0.78 -8.94 -9.34
C VAL A 146 -0.19 -7.79 -9.17
N ASP A 147 -0.25 -6.92 -10.18
CA ASP A 147 -1.06 -5.70 -10.13
C ASP A 147 -2.57 -6.01 -9.94
N PRO A 148 -3.32 -5.14 -9.23
CA PRO A 148 -4.76 -5.32 -9.04
C PRO A 148 -5.55 -5.11 -10.33
N ILE A 149 -6.72 -5.75 -10.39
CA ILE A 149 -7.69 -5.52 -11.47
C ILE A 149 -8.61 -4.38 -11.04
N LEU A 150 -8.40 -3.21 -11.64
CA LEU A 150 -9.31 -2.08 -11.48
C LEU A 150 -10.36 -2.12 -12.58
N GLN A 151 -11.64 -2.15 -12.21
CA GLN A 151 -12.76 -2.09 -13.14
C GLN A 151 -13.59 -0.84 -12.91
N VAL A 152 -13.82 -0.09 -13.97
CA VAL A 152 -14.58 1.16 -13.95
C VAL A 152 -15.48 1.24 -15.18
N ALA A 153 -16.57 2.00 -15.08
CA ALA A 153 -17.43 2.27 -16.22
C ALA A 153 -16.66 3.07 -17.28
N VAL A 154 -16.74 2.61 -18.53
CA VAL A 154 -16.09 3.27 -19.67
C VAL A 154 -16.79 4.60 -19.92
N ARG A 155 -16.01 5.64 -20.13
CA ARG A 155 -16.50 6.98 -20.46
C ARG A 155 -16.14 7.36 -21.88
N LYS A 156 -17.01 8.15 -22.52
CA LYS A 156 -16.69 8.79 -23.79
C LYS A 156 -15.51 9.76 -23.62
N PRO A 157 -14.69 9.99 -24.66
CA PRO A 157 -13.59 10.95 -24.61
C PRO A 157 -14.05 12.34 -24.14
N ILE A 158 -13.21 13.03 -23.38
CA ILE A 158 -13.41 14.46 -23.04
C ILE A 158 -12.79 15.40 -24.08
N LEU A 159 -12.07 14.84 -25.06
CA LEU A 159 -11.48 15.57 -26.17
C LEU A 159 -12.07 15.05 -27.49
N SER A 160 -12.32 15.96 -28.41
CA SER A 160 -12.62 15.65 -29.81
C SER A 160 -11.38 15.08 -30.52
N GLU A 161 -11.57 14.52 -31.72
CA GLU A 161 -10.46 14.02 -32.56
C GLU A 161 -9.40 15.09 -32.85
N ASN A 162 -9.78 16.37 -32.83
CA ASN A 162 -8.88 17.50 -33.04
C ASN A 162 -8.28 18.06 -31.73
N GLY A 163 -8.44 17.35 -30.61
CA GLY A 163 -7.89 17.75 -29.30
C GLY A 163 -8.62 18.89 -28.60
N LYS A 164 -9.75 19.37 -29.12
CA LYS A 164 -10.60 20.36 -28.42
C LYS A 164 -11.41 19.69 -27.33
N THR A 165 -11.58 20.38 -26.19
CA THR A 165 -12.41 19.93 -25.09
C THR A 165 -13.87 19.76 -25.51
N LEU A 166 -14.49 18.67 -25.07
CA LEU A 166 -15.91 18.38 -25.24
C LEU A 166 -16.61 18.64 -23.91
N SER A 167 -17.64 19.47 -23.93
CA SER A 167 -18.48 19.69 -22.75
C SER A 167 -19.35 18.47 -22.45
N ALA A 168 -19.83 18.35 -21.21
CA ALA A 168 -20.82 17.34 -20.84
C ALA A 168 -22.09 17.40 -21.71
N LYS A 169 -22.49 18.60 -22.16
CA LYS A 169 -23.63 18.79 -23.08
C LYS A 169 -23.39 18.20 -24.47
N GLU A 170 -22.15 18.18 -24.92
CA GLU A 170 -21.71 17.56 -26.17
C GLU A 170 -21.42 16.05 -26.01
N GLY A 171 -21.66 15.50 -24.81
CA GLY A 171 -21.43 14.10 -24.49
C GLY A 171 -19.99 13.76 -24.08
N GLY A 172 -19.15 14.77 -23.85
CA GLY A 172 -17.80 14.59 -23.32
C GLY A 172 -17.84 13.95 -21.94
N GLY A 173 -17.02 12.91 -21.70
CA GLY A 173 -16.97 12.22 -20.41
C GLY A 173 -18.24 11.43 -20.03
N ALA A 174 -19.21 11.31 -20.93
CA ALA A 174 -20.46 10.58 -20.66
C ALA A 174 -20.17 9.11 -20.33
N VAL A 175 -20.72 8.63 -19.22
CA VAL A 175 -20.58 7.24 -18.77
C VAL A 175 -21.41 6.33 -19.66
N THR A 176 -20.84 5.15 -19.98
CA THR A 176 -21.50 4.11 -20.77
C THR A 176 -21.90 2.93 -19.90
N ASP A 177 -22.74 2.04 -20.40
CA ASP A 177 -23.16 0.83 -19.68
C ASP A 177 -22.10 -0.28 -19.65
N LYS A 178 -20.93 -0.06 -20.26
CA LYS A 178 -19.82 -1.02 -20.31
C LYS A 178 -18.83 -0.74 -19.19
N ASN A 179 -18.40 -1.78 -18.50
CA ASN A 179 -17.24 -1.73 -17.61
C ASN A 179 -16.03 -2.34 -18.32
N ASP A 180 -14.85 -1.77 -18.08
CA ASP A 180 -13.59 -2.29 -18.62
C ASP A 180 -12.46 -2.17 -17.60
N PHE A 181 -11.35 -2.84 -17.88
CA PHE A 181 -10.12 -2.76 -17.10
C PHE A 181 -9.47 -1.38 -17.24
N LEU A 182 -9.23 -0.73 -16.11
CA LEU A 182 -8.42 0.47 -16.02
C LEU A 182 -6.98 0.08 -15.71
N ALA A 183 -6.09 0.25 -16.69
CA ALA A 183 -4.66 0.10 -16.47
C ALA A 183 -4.17 1.11 -15.42
N LEU A 184 -3.20 0.73 -14.60
CA LEU A 184 -2.67 1.60 -13.53
C LEU A 184 -2.05 2.89 -14.10
N ASP A 185 -1.40 2.82 -15.26
CA ASP A 185 -0.85 3.99 -15.96
C ASP A 185 -1.94 4.92 -16.52
N GLY A 186 -3.19 4.44 -16.57
CA GLY A 186 -4.36 5.20 -16.97
C GLY A 186 -5.04 5.93 -15.81
N ILE A 187 -4.57 5.81 -14.58
CA ILE A 187 -5.16 6.49 -13.42
C ILE A 187 -4.87 7.99 -13.51
N VAL A 188 -5.93 8.79 -13.41
CA VAL A 188 -5.88 10.25 -13.29
C VAL A 188 -6.66 10.61 -12.04
N LEU A 189 -5.92 11.04 -11.02
CA LEU A 189 -6.40 11.13 -9.64
C LEU A 189 -6.55 12.58 -9.19
N GLN A 190 -7.66 12.87 -8.50
CA GLN A 190 -7.89 14.15 -7.83
C GLN A 190 -8.12 13.94 -6.35
N THR A 191 -7.45 14.72 -5.51
CA THR A 191 -7.69 14.70 -4.06
C THR A 191 -8.88 15.60 -3.71
N LEU A 192 -9.88 15.04 -3.01
CA LEU A 192 -11.01 15.79 -2.45
C LEU A 192 -10.95 15.79 -0.92
N ILE A 193 -10.74 16.97 -0.34
CA ILE A 193 -10.67 17.15 1.11
C ILE A 193 -12.10 17.30 1.65
N SER A 194 -12.61 16.26 2.28
CA SER A 194 -14.02 16.13 2.69
C SER A 194 -14.54 17.27 3.56
N LYS A 195 -13.73 17.78 4.51
CA LYS A 195 -14.10 18.89 5.39
C LYS A 195 -14.39 20.22 4.66
N TRP A 196 -13.96 20.37 3.41
CA TRP A 196 -14.22 21.55 2.58
C TRP A 196 -15.22 21.29 1.46
N ALA A 197 -15.64 20.03 1.28
CA ALA A 197 -16.55 19.62 0.22
C ALA A 197 -18.03 19.77 0.60
N GLY A 198 -18.32 20.08 1.87
CA GLY A 198 -19.68 20.06 2.42
C GLY A 198 -20.16 18.64 2.75
N PRO A 199 -21.43 18.51 3.21
CA PRO A 199 -22.03 17.19 3.47
C PRO A 199 -22.13 16.36 2.20
N LEU A 200 -22.27 15.03 2.34
CA LEU A 200 -22.34 14.09 1.22
C LEU A 200 -23.41 14.46 0.18
N SER A 201 -24.52 15.07 0.61
CA SER A 201 -25.59 15.54 -0.28
C SER A 201 -25.17 16.60 -1.29
N GLU A 202 -24.08 17.32 -1.01
CA GLU A 202 -23.55 18.39 -1.86
C GLU A 202 -22.41 17.92 -2.77
N TRP A 203 -21.92 16.69 -2.60
CA TRP A 203 -20.75 16.19 -3.34
C TRP A 203 -20.95 16.04 -4.84
N ARG A 204 -22.20 15.98 -5.31
CA ARG A 204 -22.53 15.79 -6.74
C ARG A 204 -21.79 16.78 -7.64
N VAL A 205 -21.71 18.06 -7.26
CA VAL A 205 -21.05 19.09 -8.08
C VAL A 205 -19.54 18.83 -8.22
N HIS A 206 -18.89 18.37 -7.15
CA HIS A 206 -17.47 18.04 -7.15
C HIS A 206 -17.20 16.81 -8.03
N LEU A 207 -18.05 15.79 -7.94
CA LEU A 207 -17.94 14.57 -8.74
C LEU A 207 -18.22 14.82 -10.23
N GLU A 208 -19.19 15.66 -10.56
CA GLU A 208 -19.46 16.08 -11.94
C GLU A 208 -18.28 16.89 -12.51
N SER A 209 -17.74 17.83 -11.73
CA SER A 209 -16.56 18.60 -12.14
C SER A 209 -15.34 17.70 -12.38
N ALA A 210 -15.08 16.74 -11.48
CA ALA A 210 -13.99 15.79 -11.64
C ALA A 210 -14.15 14.91 -12.89
N ARG A 211 -15.37 14.40 -13.13
CA ARG A 211 -15.70 13.62 -14.33
C ARG A 211 -15.44 14.41 -15.60
N ASP A 212 -15.96 15.64 -15.66
CA ASP A 212 -15.90 16.49 -16.85
C ASP A 212 -14.45 16.93 -17.16
N ALA A 213 -13.60 17.03 -16.12
CA ALA A 213 -12.17 17.27 -16.26
C ALA A 213 -11.35 16.01 -16.61
N GLY A 214 -11.96 14.83 -16.62
CA GLY A 214 -11.31 13.58 -17.02
C GLY A 214 -10.75 12.71 -15.90
N TYR A 215 -10.87 13.12 -14.63
CA TYR A 215 -10.41 12.31 -13.50
C TYR A 215 -11.22 11.02 -13.40
N ASN A 216 -10.55 9.89 -13.17
CA ASN A 216 -11.17 8.56 -13.05
C ASN A 216 -10.99 7.94 -11.67
N MET A 217 -10.33 8.66 -10.75
CA MET A 217 -10.23 8.28 -9.35
C MET A 217 -10.24 9.52 -8.45
N ILE A 218 -10.99 9.46 -7.35
CA ILE A 218 -10.90 10.42 -6.26
C ILE A 218 -10.11 9.80 -5.12
N HIS A 219 -9.13 10.54 -4.64
CA HIS A 219 -8.42 10.28 -3.40
C HIS A 219 -9.03 11.09 -2.26
N PHE A 220 -9.31 10.43 -1.15
CA PHE A 220 -9.79 11.07 0.06
C PHE A 220 -8.69 11.02 1.14
N PRO A 221 -8.32 12.16 1.74
CA PRO A 221 -7.78 12.14 3.09
C PRO A 221 -8.78 11.45 4.03
N PRO A 222 -8.38 11.00 5.22
CA PRO A 222 -9.23 10.14 6.05
C PRO A 222 -10.61 10.74 6.28
N LEU A 223 -11.64 9.94 5.97
CA LEU A 223 -13.06 10.31 6.14
C LEU A 223 -13.55 10.05 7.57
N ASN A 224 -12.69 9.48 8.42
CA ASN A 224 -12.99 9.08 9.79
C ASN A 224 -13.32 10.27 10.69
N VAL A 225 -13.86 9.99 11.87
CA VAL A 225 -14.10 11.03 12.89
C VAL A 225 -12.78 11.73 13.22
N ARG A 226 -12.78 13.06 13.18
CA ARG A 226 -11.58 13.88 13.45
C ARG A 226 -11.49 14.20 14.93
N GLY A 227 -10.26 14.31 15.45
CA GLY A 227 -9.96 14.71 16.81
C GLY A 227 -10.03 16.22 17.02
N ALA A 228 -9.58 16.66 18.20
CA ALA A 228 -9.74 18.04 18.69
C ALA A 228 -9.14 19.12 17.76
N SER A 229 -8.04 18.82 17.05
CA SER A 229 -7.42 19.77 16.12
C SER A 229 -8.18 19.95 14.80
N ASN A 230 -9.23 19.15 14.56
CA ASN A 230 -9.98 19.10 13.30
C ASN A 230 -9.10 18.82 12.05
N SER A 231 -7.91 18.26 12.26
CA SER A 231 -7.06 17.73 11.19
C SER A 231 -7.61 16.38 10.69
N PRO A 232 -7.73 16.15 9.37
CA PRO A 232 -8.13 14.86 8.82
C PRO A 232 -7.22 13.69 9.23
N TYR A 233 -5.94 13.96 9.51
CA TYR A 233 -4.98 12.94 9.90
C TYR A 233 -4.95 12.66 11.41
N SER A 234 -5.50 13.57 12.22
CA SER A 234 -5.68 13.35 13.66
C SER A 234 -7.04 12.68 13.89
N ILE A 235 -7.11 11.36 13.71
CA ILE A 235 -8.36 10.58 13.74
C ILE A 235 -8.77 10.31 15.19
N GLY A 236 -9.98 10.71 15.58
CA GLY A 236 -10.54 10.48 16.93
C GLY A 236 -11.26 9.14 17.09
N ASP A 237 -11.91 8.64 16.03
CA ASP A 237 -12.45 7.27 15.98
C ASP A 237 -12.25 6.69 14.57
N GLN A 238 -11.36 5.71 14.45
CA GLN A 238 -11.04 4.98 13.23
C GLN A 238 -12.20 4.12 12.74
N ARG A 239 -13.15 3.79 13.62
CA ARG A 239 -14.21 2.83 13.31
C ARG A 239 -15.45 3.52 12.73
N ASP A 240 -15.53 4.85 12.78
CA ASP A 240 -16.67 5.63 12.30
C ASP A 240 -16.21 6.74 11.34
N PHE A 241 -17.17 7.40 10.70
CA PHE A 241 -16.95 8.47 9.75
C PHE A 241 -17.35 9.82 10.34
N SER A 242 -16.64 10.88 9.94
CA SER A 242 -16.87 12.26 10.36
C SER A 242 -18.35 12.64 10.25
N HIS A 243 -18.95 13.04 11.38
CA HIS A 243 -20.40 13.28 11.49
C HIS A 243 -20.88 14.47 10.67
N ASP A 244 -20.03 15.47 10.44
CA ASP A 244 -20.33 16.64 9.63
C ASP A 244 -20.53 16.34 8.13
N LEU A 245 -20.17 15.12 7.69
CA LEU A 245 -20.51 14.63 6.36
C LEU A 245 -22.00 14.28 6.20
N TYR A 246 -22.73 14.14 7.31
CA TYR A 246 -24.10 13.64 7.35
C TYR A 246 -25.08 14.70 7.87
N PRO A 247 -26.38 14.58 7.50
CA PRO A 247 -27.44 15.39 8.09
C PRO A 247 -27.49 15.27 9.62
N LYS A 248 -27.96 16.32 10.31
CA LYS A 248 -28.00 16.39 11.79
C LYS A 248 -28.63 15.17 12.47
N GLN A 249 -29.62 14.55 11.84
CA GLN A 249 -30.33 13.38 12.36
C GLN A 249 -29.42 12.13 12.48
N LEU A 250 -28.32 12.10 11.72
CA LEU A 250 -27.37 10.98 11.63
C LEU A 250 -26.04 11.27 12.33
N GLN A 251 -25.95 12.35 13.11
CA GLN A 251 -24.74 12.72 13.85
C GLN A 251 -24.70 12.09 15.26
N GLY A 252 -25.74 11.39 15.69
CA GLY A 252 -25.74 10.68 16.98
C GLY A 252 -25.02 9.33 16.93
N ASP A 253 -24.55 8.84 18.06
CA ASP A 253 -23.73 7.63 18.17
C ASP A 253 -24.40 6.37 17.63
N SER A 254 -25.72 6.24 17.85
CA SER A 254 -26.51 5.08 17.40
C SER A 254 -26.72 4.99 15.88
N GLN A 255 -26.23 5.96 15.10
CA GLN A 255 -26.50 6.07 13.65
C GLN A 255 -25.36 5.56 12.76
N LYS A 256 -24.33 4.95 13.35
CA LYS A 256 -23.13 4.46 12.65
C LYS A 256 -23.43 3.55 11.47
N ALA A 257 -24.31 2.57 11.64
CA ALA A 257 -24.66 1.64 10.57
C ALA A 257 -25.29 2.35 9.36
N GLU A 258 -26.14 3.35 9.61
CA GLU A 258 -26.75 4.15 8.55
C GLU A 258 -25.73 5.09 7.89
N ARG A 259 -24.80 5.68 8.66
CA ARG A 259 -23.66 6.45 8.10
C ARG A 259 -22.83 5.60 7.12
N VAL A 260 -22.40 4.42 7.55
CA VAL A 260 -21.64 3.46 6.70
C VAL A 260 -22.42 3.13 5.42
N LYS A 261 -23.72 2.89 5.54
CA LYS A 261 -24.58 2.58 4.40
C LYS A 261 -24.67 3.74 3.42
N GLN A 262 -24.89 4.97 3.89
CA GLN A 262 -24.97 6.15 3.01
C GLN A 262 -23.65 6.44 2.30
N LEU A 263 -22.52 6.36 3.00
CA LEU A 263 -21.22 6.51 2.36
C LEU A 263 -20.99 5.43 1.29
N LYS A 264 -21.33 4.17 1.59
CA LYS A 264 -21.25 3.08 0.61
C LYS A 264 -22.10 3.36 -0.63
N THR A 265 -23.31 3.89 -0.47
CA THR A 265 -24.16 4.29 -1.59
C THR A 265 -23.52 5.40 -2.43
N ILE A 266 -22.95 6.43 -1.80
CA ILE A 266 -22.26 7.51 -2.52
C ILE A 266 -21.04 6.99 -3.29
N LEU A 267 -20.23 6.11 -2.69
CA LEU A 267 -19.07 5.50 -3.37
C LEU A 267 -19.50 4.60 -4.54
N GLN A 268 -20.61 3.87 -4.39
CA GLN A 268 -21.19 3.08 -5.49
C GLN A 268 -21.71 3.98 -6.61
N ASP A 269 -22.40 5.07 -6.28
CA ASP A 269 -22.88 6.06 -7.24
C ASP A 269 -21.71 6.73 -7.97
N MET A 270 -20.64 7.06 -7.27
CA MET A 270 -19.42 7.60 -7.87
C MET A 270 -18.85 6.63 -8.92
N LYS A 271 -18.79 5.34 -8.60
CA LYS A 271 -18.32 4.31 -9.53
C LYS A 271 -19.24 4.13 -10.73
N ILE A 272 -20.55 4.01 -10.50
CA ILE A 272 -21.52 3.62 -11.53
C ILE A 272 -21.99 4.82 -12.36
N LYS A 273 -22.33 5.94 -11.72
CA LYS A 273 -22.93 7.12 -12.38
C LYS A 273 -21.88 8.10 -12.90
N HIS A 274 -20.67 8.11 -12.35
CA HIS A 274 -19.61 9.03 -12.75
C HIS A 274 -18.39 8.34 -13.39
N GLY A 275 -18.29 7.01 -13.32
CA GLY A 275 -17.14 6.27 -13.83
C GLY A 275 -15.85 6.63 -13.08
N ILE A 276 -15.95 6.83 -11.76
CA ILE A 276 -14.86 7.29 -10.90
C ILE A 276 -14.65 6.30 -9.75
N LEU A 277 -13.42 5.83 -9.58
CA LEU A 277 -13.01 5.00 -8.44
C LEU A 277 -12.70 5.85 -7.21
N SER A 278 -12.69 5.23 -6.03
CA SER A 278 -12.27 5.87 -4.76
C SER A 278 -11.04 5.19 -4.19
N MET A 279 -10.15 5.97 -3.61
CA MET A 279 -9.18 5.50 -2.62
C MET A 279 -9.15 6.44 -1.41
N SER A 280 -8.73 5.92 -0.26
CA SER A 280 -8.60 6.70 0.97
C SER A 280 -7.20 6.52 1.55
N ASP A 281 -6.69 7.58 2.16
CA ASP A 281 -5.57 7.47 3.09
C ASP A 281 -5.95 6.57 4.27
N VAL A 282 -4.93 5.87 4.79
CA VAL A 282 -5.01 5.06 6.01
C VAL A 282 -3.87 5.51 6.93
N VAL A 283 -4.20 5.88 8.16
CA VAL A 283 -3.24 6.35 9.16
C VAL A 283 -2.97 5.23 10.16
N TRP A 284 -1.75 4.70 10.14
CA TRP A 284 -1.31 3.61 11.03
C TRP A 284 -0.47 4.07 12.21
N ASN A 285 0.22 5.20 12.05
CA ASN A 285 1.30 5.62 12.95
C ASN A 285 0.84 6.43 14.16
N HIS A 286 -0.36 7.04 14.10
CA HIS A 286 -0.89 7.83 15.21
C HIS A 286 -2.42 7.87 15.22
N THR A 287 -2.98 8.32 16.34
CA THR A 287 -4.39 8.65 16.56
C THR A 287 -4.48 10.04 17.19
N ALA A 288 -5.67 10.64 17.22
CA ALA A 288 -5.86 11.89 17.96
C ALA A 288 -5.64 11.69 19.46
N HIS A 289 -4.99 12.65 20.12
CA HIS A 289 -4.73 12.59 21.57
C HIS A 289 -6.02 12.48 22.42
N ASN A 290 -7.16 12.91 21.87
CA ASN A 290 -8.46 12.89 22.54
C ASN A 290 -9.36 11.71 22.08
N SER A 291 -8.78 10.63 21.56
CA SER A 291 -9.53 9.42 21.21
C SER A 291 -10.02 8.72 22.48
N GLU A 292 -11.33 8.49 22.63
CA GLU A 292 -11.90 7.97 23.88
C GLU A 292 -11.33 6.61 24.30
N TRP A 293 -11.04 5.74 23.32
CA TRP A 293 -10.52 4.39 23.56
C TRP A 293 -9.12 4.37 24.20
N LEU A 294 -8.36 5.47 24.12
CA LEU A 294 -7.06 5.58 24.79
C LEU A 294 -7.19 5.58 26.32
N ASN A 295 -8.35 5.96 26.87
CA ASN A 295 -8.59 5.89 28.31
C ASN A 295 -8.68 4.42 28.78
N ASP A 296 -9.21 3.53 27.93
CA ASP A 296 -9.32 2.10 28.20
C ASP A 296 -8.02 1.36 27.89
N HIS A 297 -7.26 1.84 26.89
CA HIS A 297 -6.02 1.23 26.38
C HIS A 297 -4.86 2.23 26.30
N PRO A 298 -4.37 2.76 27.44
CA PRO A 298 -3.23 3.67 27.44
C PRO A 298 -1.92 2.97 27.03
N ASP A 299 -1.87 1.64 27.12
CA ASP A 299 -0.74 0.79 26.70
C ASP A 299 -0.51 0.80 25.18
N ALA A 300 -1.48 1.26 24.39
CA ALA A 300 -1.34 1.44 22.95
C ALA A 300 -0.47 2.64 22.55
N ALA A 301 -0.21 3.57 23.48
CA ALA A 301 0.70 4.68 23.30
C ALA A 301 2.06 4.40 23.96
N TYR A 302 3.05 5.26 23.72
CA TYR A 302 4.32 5.18 24.43
C TYR A 302 4.23 5.97 25.74
N SER A 303 4.48 5.31 26.86
CA SER A 303 4.53 5.92 28.20
C SER A 303 5.73 5.36 28.97
N PRO A 304 6.18 5.99 30.06
CA PRO A 304 7.24 5.40 30.87
C PRO A 304 6.90 4.02 31.45
N ALA A 305 5.61 3.65 31.54
CA ALA A 305 5.18 2.34 32.00
C ALA A 305 5.53 1.20 31.01
N ASN A 306 5.44 1.45 29.69
CA ASN A 306 5.77 0.44 28.66
C ASN A 306 7.07 0.75 27.90
N SER A 307 7.56 1.97 28.01
CA SER A 307 8.75 2.49 27.33
C SER A 307 9.61 3.27 28.34
N PRO A 308 10.24 2.59 29.32
CA PRO A 308 10.89 3.24 30.46
C PRO A 308 12.01 4.23 30.10
N HIS A 309 12.64 4.05 28.93
CA HIS A 309 13.66 4.95 28.40
C HIS A 309 13.12 6.38 28.12
N LEU A 310 11.79 6.56 28.09
CA LEU A 310 11.14 7.86 27.95
C LEU A 310 10.98 8.61 29.28
N GLN A 311 11.24 7.98 30.44
CA GLN A 311 11.11 8.62 31.76
C GLN A 311 11.83 9.98 31.85
N PRO A 312 13.10 10.14 31.43
CA PRO A 312 13.78 11.44 31.52
C PRO A 312 13.11 12.51 30.66
N ALA A 313 12.56 12.11 29.51
CA ALA A 313 11.90 13.03 28.59
C ALA A 313 10.51 13.45 29.12
N ASP A 314 9.76 12.53 29.72
CA ASP A 314 8.47 12.80 30.37
C ASP A 314 8.62 13.76 31.55
N GLU A 315 9.64 13.57 32.39
CA GLU A 315 9.94 14.49 33.51
C GLU A 315 10.34 15.88 33.02
N LEU A 316 11.16 15.97 31.96
CA LEU A 316 11.54 17.24 31.36
C LEU A 316 10.33 17.98 30.77
N GLU A 317 9.45 17.28 30.04
CA GLU A 317 8.25 17.88 29.46
C GLU A 317 7.32 18.43 30.54
N LYS A 318 7.09 17.68 31.63
CA LYS A 318 6.29 18.14 32.78
C LYS A 318 6.87 19.39 33.41
N ALA A 319 8.19 19.44 33.63
CA ALA A 319 8.85 20.61 34.19
C ALA A 319 8.78 21.84 33.26
N LEU A 320 8.92 21.63 31.94
CA LEU A 320 8.73 22.71 30.95
C LEU A 320 7.28 23.21 30.93
N PHE A 321 6.31 22.31 31.03
CA PHE A 321 4.90 22.67 31.08
C PHE A 321 4.54 23.44 32.35
N GLU A 322 5.08 23.04 33.50
CA GLU A 322 4.94 23.78 34.76
C GLU A 322 5.59 25.17 34.70
N LEU A 323 6.79 25.27 34.09
CA LEU A 323 7.46 26.55 33.87
C LEU A 323 6.62 27.49 32.98
N ASN A 324 6.02 26.96 31.91
CA ASN A 324 5.19 27.74 30.99
C ASN A 324 4.01 28.42 31.71
N ASN A 325 3.45 27.80 32.75
CA ASN A 325 2.36 28.38 33.55
C ASN A 325 2.82 29.44 34.57
N ARG A 326 4.14 29.65 34.69
CA ARG A 326 4.76 30.50 35.72
C ARG A 326 5.77 31.50 35.16
N LEU A 327 5.74 31.75 33.86
CA LEU A 327 6.67 32.67 33.19
C LEU A 327 6.63 34.08 33.81
N ASP A 328 5.43 34.54 34.19
CA ASP A 328 5.22 35.83 34.87
C ASP A 328 5.93 35.91 36.23
N ASP A 329 6.02 34.82 37.00
CA ASP A 329 6.74 34.76 38.29
C ASP A 329 8.23 35.13 38.10
N PHE A 330 8.75 34.90 36.90
CA PHE A 330 10.14 35.14 36.53
C PHE A 330 10.32 36.40 35.67
N GLY A 331 9.26 37.21 35.51
CA GLY A 331 9.28 38.45 34.73
C GLY A 331 9.51 38.22 33.24
N ILE A 332 9.08 37.07 32.72
CA ILE A 332 9.11 36.73 31.28
C ILE A 332 7.74 37.07 30.70
N PRO A 333 7.67 37.96 29.69
CA PRO A 333 6.40 38.35 29.08
C PRO A 333 5.83 37.23 28.19
N ASP A 334 4.50 37.21 28.06
CA ASP A 334 3.78 36.31 27.13
C ASP A 334 4.21 36.45 25.67
N GLU A 335 4.64 37.65 25.26
CA GLU A 335 5.09 37.96 23.91
C GLU A 335 6.55 38.42 23.95
N LEU A 336 7.46 37.59 23.43
CA LEU A 336 8.88 37.88 23.35
C LEU A 336 9.16 38.86 22.21
N LYS A 337 9.72 40.03 22.51
CA LYS A 337 9.96 41.10 21.52
C LYS A 337 11.43 41.45 21.32
N SER A 338 12.31 40.82 22.09
CA SER A 338 13.74 41.11 22.08
C SER A 338 14.58 39.89 22.42
N ASP A 339 15.87 39.92 22.02
CA ASP A 339 16.86 38.92 22.42
C ASP A 339 17.02 38.82 23.94
N ALA A 340 16.79 39.93 24.67
CA ALA A 340 16.82 39.95 26.12
C ALA A 340 15.67 39.13 26.74
N ASP A 341 14.48 39.16 26.14
CA ASP A 341 13.34 38.35 26.59
C ASP A 341 13.60 36.85 26.33
N VAL A 342 14.18 36.53 25.16
CA VAL A 342 14.60 35.16 24.83
C VAL A 342 15.68 34.66 25.79
N ALA A 343 16.68 35.48 26.11
CA ALA A 343 17.73 35.15 27.06
C ALA A 343 17.16 34.85 28.45
N LYS A 344 16.21 35.68 28.94
CA LYS A 344 15.50 35.42 30.20
C LYS A 344 14.75 34.09 30.18
N LEU A 345 14.05 33.77 29.09
CA LEU A 345 13.35 32.49 28.95
C LEU A 345 14.32 31.31 28.99
N ILE A 346 15.43 31.38 28.24
CA ILE A 346 16.45 30.33 28.23
C ILE A 346 17.05 30.14 29.64
N ASP A 347 17.33 31.22 30.35
CA ASP A 347 17.86 31.16 31.70
C ASP A 347 16.84 30.55 32.67
N ALA A 348 15.56 30.89 32.55
CA ALA A 348 14.50 30.26 33.33
C ALA A 348 14.35 28.76 33.03
N VAL A 349 14.44 28.33 31.76
CA VAL A 349 14.45 26.91 31.40
C VAL A 349 15.62 26.18 32.05
N LYS A 350 16.83 26.75 32.03
CA LYS A 350 18.00 26.15 32.67
C LYS A 350 17.85 26.05 34.19
N GLN A 351 17.40 27.13 34.83
CA GLN A 351 17.36 27.24 36.29
C GLN A 351 16.16 26.54 36.92
N HIS A 352 15.01 26.52 36.24
CA HIS A 352 13.73 26.10 36.82
C HIS A 352 13.14 24.83 36.20
N ALA A 353 13.60 24.40 35.01
CA ALA A 353 13.23 23.11 34.44
C ALA A 353 14.39 22.11 34.45
N ILE A 354 15.51 22.41 33.79
CA ILE A 354 16.60 21.42 33.60
C ILE A 354 17.40 21.17 34.89
N GLY A 355 17.86 22.25 35.56
CA GLY A 355 18.73 22.16 36.74
C GLY A 355 18.13 21.32 37.88
N PRO A 356 16.88 21.56 38.31
CA PRO A 356 16.26 20.83 39.41
C PRO A 356 16.05 19.33 39.16
N LEU A 357 15.88 18.93 37.90
CA LEU A 357 15.59 17.52 37.54
C LEU A 357 16.81 16.60 37.68
N ASN A 358 18.03 17.13 37.72
CA ASN A 358 19.27 16.34 37.78
C ASN A 358 19.31 15.20 36.73
N LEU A 359 18.87 15.48 35.49
CA LEU A 359 18.68 14.48 34.42
C LEU A 359 19.93 13.62 34.13
N TRP A 360 21.12 14.09 34.49
CA TRP A 360 22.36 13.32 34.38
C TRP A 360 22.36 12.04 35.25
N GLN A 361 21.49 11.92 36.26
CA GLN A 361 21.37 10.71 37.08
C GLN A 361 20.80 9.51 36.31
N TYR A 362 20.21 9.74 35.12
CA TYR A 362 19.73 8.69 34.23
C TYR A 362 20.82 8.06 33.35
N TYR A 363 22.01 8.67 33.29
CA TYR A 363 23.18 8.21 32.52
C TYR A 363 24.25 7.67 33.47
#